data_AF-A0A6C0F0N9-F1
#
_entry.id   AF-A0A6C0F0N9-F1
#
_cell.length_a   1.000
_cell.length_b   1.000
_cell.length_c   1.000
_cell.angle_alpha   90.00
_cell.angle_beta   90.00
_cell.angle_gamma   90.00
#
_symmetry.space_group_name_H-M   'P 1'
#
loop_
_entity.id
_entity.type
_entity.pdbx_description
1 polymer ?
#
loop_
_entity_poly.entity_id
_entity_poly.type
_entity_poly.pdbx_seq_one_letter_code
_entity_poly.pdbx_strand_id
1 'polypeptide(L)'
;MTQAAAGNYASRSVSGSLVVAPPPPPVILDTNGVTLKYTSSSIPSGQSNPYIVEVSGISYAVMSDSQDSKTKIRAYADNFWQPINHSAIMPFVANGTIIPFSRIVTTLMTDMSHLFGTFSTNSLFTTQDTYDDLSTWDVSNVTNMYMMFRRTQYGGFNPNIVNWDVSNVIDMTGMFQSSVFNRNISQWTVTNVTAYSYFTSMSSLPKTSIPEKFRDTYG
;
A
#
# COMPACT_ATOMS: atom_id res chain seq x y z
N MET A 1 10.04 13.74 49.79
CA MET A 1 9.07 12.71 49.37
C MET A 1 8.12 13.34 48.37
N THR A 2 8.21 12.85 47.15
CA THR A 2 7.48 13.24 45.95
C THR A 2 6.03 12.75 46.05
N GLN A 3 5.05 13.59 45.68
CA GLN A 3 3.78 13.09 45.18
C GLN A 3 3.36 13.98 44.01
N ALA A 4 3.58 13.45 42.81
CA ALA A 4 3.11 14.02 41.57
C ALA A 4 1.60 13.77 41.45
N ALA A 5 0.82 14.84 41.33
CA ALA A 5 -0.58 14.77 40.95
C ALA A 5 -0.69 14.49 39.45
N ALA A 6 -1.61 13.60 39.10
CA ALA A 6 -1.85 13.06 37.78
C ALA A 6 -2.00 14.15 36.70
N GLY A 7 -1.17 14.06 35.66
CA GLY A 7 -1.31 14.85 34.44
C GLY A 7 -2.54 14.39 33.67
N ASN A 8 -3.49 15.31 33.49
CA ASN A 8 -4.61 15.17 32.57
C ASN A 8 -4.10 14.88 31.15
N TYR A 9 -4.47 13.73 30.59
CA TYR A 9 -4.32 13.46 29.16
C TYR A 9 -5.32 14.30 28.38
N ALA A 10 -5.00 15.57 28.15
CA ALA A 10 -5.68 16.37 27.16
C ALA A 10 -5.32 15.81 25.78
N SER A 11 -6.28 15.20 25.10
CA SER A 11 -6.18 14.88 23.67
C SER A 11 -5.86 16.16 22.90
N ARG A 12 -4.64 16.28 22.39
CA ARG A 12 -4.27 17.35 21.47
C ARG A 12 -4.90 17.06 20.11
N SER A 13 -6.10 17.56 19.88
CA SER A 13 -6.62 17.75 18.54
C SER A 13 -5.88 18.92 17.88
N VAL A 14 -5.13 18.65 16.81
CA VAL A 14 -4.55 19.70 15.96
C VAL A 14 -5.62 20.12 14.95
N SER A 15 -6.21 21.29 15.17
CA SER A 15 -7.10 21.94 14.20
C SER A 15 -6.29 22.74 13.20
N GLY A 16 -6.17 22.24 11.97
CA GLY A 16 -5.70 23.00 10.81
C GLY A 16 -6.91 23.43 9.97
N SER A 17 -7.00 24.72 9.64
CA SER A 17 -8.04 25.24 8.74
C SER A 17 -7.67 24.94 7.29
N LEU A 18 -8.52 24.18 6.59
CA LEU A 18 -8.45 24.02 5.14
C LEU A 18 -9.09 25.25 4.48
N VAL A 19 -8.27 26.05 3.78
CA VAL A 19 -8.76 27.10 2.89
C VAL A 19 -9.02 26.46 1.53
N VAL A 20 -10.19 25.80 1.37
CA VAL A 20 -11.02 25.68 0.15
C VAL A 20 -12.25 24.85 0.54
N ALA A 21 -13.45 25.33 0.23
CA ALA A 21 -14.70 24.60 0.41
C ALA A 21 -15.08 23.79 -0.86
N PRO A 22 -15.66 22.59 -0.72
CA PRO A 22 -15.64 21.79 0.50
C PRO A 22 -14.22 21.27 0.75
N PRO A 23 -13.77 21.19 2.02
CA PRO A 23 -12.48 20.55 2.29
C PRO A 23 -12.52 19.13 1.70
N PRO A 24 -11.47 18.69 0.98
CA PRO A 24 -11.41 17.31 0.54
C PRO A 24 -11.63 16.39 1.75
N PRO A 25 -12.31 15.25 1.56
CA PRO A 25 -12.58 14.34 2.66
C PRO A 25 -11.26 14.03 3.38
N PRO A 26 -11.19 14.24 4.71
CA PRO A 26 -9.93 14.10 5.41
C PRO A 26 -9.46 12.66 5.33
N VAL A 27 -8.15 12.51 5.34
CA VAL A 27 -7.56 11.20 5.60
C VAL A 27 -7.61 10.98 7.11
N ILE A 28 -8.32 9.96 7.56
CA ILE A 28 -8.42 9.60 8.98
C ILE A 28 -7.50 8.42 9.28
N LEU A 29 -6.98 8.34 10.50
CA LEU A 29 -6.33 7.12 10.94
C LEU A 29 -7.36 6.00 11.10
N ASP A 30 -6.97 4.78 10.76
CA ASP A 30 -7.73 3.59 11.06
C ASP A 30 -7.85 3.39 12.58
N THR A 31 -8.62 2.39 12.98
CA THR A 31 -8.87 2.09 14.41
C THR A 31 -7.60 1.77 15.19
N ASN A 32 -6.49 1.46 14.51
CA ASN A 32 -5.20 1.12 15.10
C ASN A 32 -4.22 2.30 15.11
N GLY A 33 -4.56 3.43 14.48
CA GLY A 33 -3.70 4.61 14.42
C GLY A 33 -2.54 4.51 13.43
N VAL A 34 -2.55 3.53 12.51
CA VAL A 34 -1.40 3.19 11.64
C VAL A 34 -1.71 3.50 10.19
N THR A 35 -2.88 3.05 9.72
CA THR A 35 -3.28 3.13 8.32
C THR A 35 -4.13 4.36 8.09
N LEU A 36 -3.98 4.98 6.94
CA LEU A 36 -4.67 6.22 6.60
C LEU A 36 -5.78 5.97 5.59
N LYS A 37 -6.98 6.46 5.90
CA LYS A 37 -8.19 6.27 5.11
C LYS A 37 -8.67 7.55 4.47
N TYR A 38 -8.60 7.66 3.14
CA TYR A 38 -9.28 8.74 2.43
C TYR A 38 -10.78 8.45 2.42
N THR A 39 -11.55 9.39 2.98
CA THR A 39 -12.97 9.18 3.33
C THR A 39 -13.94 9.47 2.18
N SER A 40 -13.45 9.98 1.04
CA SER A 40 -14.26 10.16 -0.17
C SER A 40 -14.52 8.82 -0.86
N SER A 41 -15.53 8.79 -1.73
CA SER A 41 -15.72 7.71 -2.69
C SER A 41 -14.89 7.87 -3.97
N SER A 42 -14.36 9.07 -4.24
CA SER A 42 -13.58 9.36 -5.45
C SER A 42 -12.66 10.57 -5.29
N ILE A 43 -11.67 10.67 -6.19
CA ILE A 43 -10.88 11.90 -6.36
C ILE A 43 -11.83 13.02 -6.88
N PRO A 44 -11.72 14.27 -6.39
CA PRO A 44 -12.51 15.38 -6.90
C PRO A 44 -12.26 15.66 -8.39
N SER A 45 -13.29 16.04 -9.13
CA SER A 45 -13.18 16.35 -10.55
C SER A 45 -12.17 17.48 -10.81
N GLY A 46 -11.35 17.34 -11.86
CA GLY A 46 -10.36 18.34 -12.25
C GLY A 46 -9.04 18.29 -11.46
N GLN A 47 -8.89 17.34 -10.54
CA GLN A 47 -7.65 17.11 -9.80
C GLN A 47 -6.73 16.12 -10.53
N SER A 48 -5.42 16.24 -10.29
CA SER A 48 -4.44 15.27 -10.76
C SER A 48 -4.52 13.96 -9.97
N ASN A 49 -4.00 12.90 -10.57
CA ASN A 49 -3.66 11.67 -9.87
C ASN A 49 -2.12 11.60 -9.72
N PRO A 50 -1.55 11.47 -8.52
CA PRO A 50 -2.24 11.43 -7.22
C PRO A 50 -2.94 12.76 -6.89
N TYR A 51 -3.99 12.64 -6.08
CA TYR A 51 -4.58 13.79 -5.41
C TYR A 51 -3.87 14.02 -4.08
N ILE A 52 -3.34 15.22 -3.86
CA ILE A 52 -2.56 15.54 -2.66
C ILE A 52 -3.48 16.08 -1.57
N VAL A 53 -3.39 15.49 -0.38
CA VAL A 53 -4.11 15.94 0.82
C VAL A 53 -3.11 16.26 1.93
N GLU A 54 -3.36 17.34 2.66
CA GLU A 54 -2.56 17.77 3.81
C GLU A 54 -3.30 17.48 5.11
N VAL A 55 -2.66 16.78 6.04
CA VAL A 55 -3.20 16.52 7.39
C VAL A 55 -2.15 16.91 8.42
N SER A 56 -2.47 17.89 9.27
CA SER A 56 -1.56 18.39 10.32
C SER A 56 -0.18 18.81 9.78
N GLY A 57 -0.12 19.37 8.57
CA GLY A 57 1.12 19.79 7.91
C GLY A 57 1.93 18.65 7.26
N ILE A 58 1.32 17.48 7.07
CA ILE A 58 1.91 16.34 6.39
C ILE A 58 1.15 16.05 5.10
N SER A 59 1.88 15.98 3.99
CA SER A 59 1.34 15.64 2.67
C SER A 59 1.16 14.13 2.47
N TYR A 60 0.03 13.74 1.90
CA TYR A 60 -0.34 12.38 1.52
C TYR A 60 -0.80 12.33 0.06
N ALA A 61 -0.51 11.23 -0.61
CA ALA A 61 -0.88 11.02 -2.02
C ALA A 61 -2.01 9.99 -2.12
N VAL A 62 -3.22 10.45 -2.46
CA VAL A 62 -4.39 9.60 -2.67
C VAL A 62 -4.38 9.08 -4.10
N MET A 63 -4.43 7.76 -4.25
CA MET A 63 -4.39 7.07 -5.53
C MET A 63 -5.78 6.55 -5.92
N SER A 64 -6.22 6.82 -7.15
CA SER A 64 -7.43 6.22 -7.70
C SER A 64 -7.16 4.85 -8.33
N ASP A 65 -8.24 4.17 -8.71
CA ASP A 65 -8.18 2.97 -9.54
C ASP A 65 -7.94 3.32 -11.02
N SER A 66 -6.69 3.58 -11.39
CA SER A 66 -6.31 3.85 -12.79
C SER A 66 -4.98 3.19 -13.15
N GLN A 67 -4.82 2.86 -14.45
CA GLN A 67 -3.56 2.32 -14.95
C GLN A 67 -2.39 3.29 -14.75
N ASP A 68 -2.68 4.59 -14.83
CA ASP A 68 -1.74 5.66 -14.51
C ASP A 68 -1.31 5.61 -13.03
N SER A 69 -2.24 5.41 -12.10
CA SER A 69 -1.92 5.21 -10.67
C SER A 69 -0.94 4.07 -10.47
N LYS A 70 -1.24 2.91 -11.05
CA LYS A 70 -0.41 1.70 -10.93
C LYS A 70 0.99 1.94 -11.49
N THR A 71 1.06 2.63 -12.63
CA THR A 71 2.33 2.98 -13.29
C THR A 71 3.16 3.92 -12.42
N LYS A 72 2.53 4.91 -11.80
CA LYS A 72 3.21 5.87 -10.90
C LYS A 72 3.72 5.19 -9.63
N ILE A 73 2.90 4.38 -8.97
CA ILE A 73 3.32 3.61 -7.78
C ILE A 73 4.50 2.70 -8.12
N ARG A 74 4.42 1.97 -9.24
CA ARG A 74 5.50 1.10 -9.70
C ARG A 74 6.76 1.88 -10.02
N ALA A 75 6.66 2.98 -10.77
CA ALA A 75 7.81 3.82 -11.11
C ALA A 75 8.45 4.43 -9.86
N TYR A 76 7.65 4.79 -8.86
CA TYR A 76 8.13 5.26 -7.57
C TYR A 76 8.91 4.17 -6.82
N ALA A 77 8.39 2.93 -6.81
CA ALA A 77 9.11 1.78 -6.26
C ALA A 77 10.40 1.43 -7.04
N ASP A 78 10.42 1.66 -8.36
CA ASP A 78 11.56 1.35 -9.23
C ASP A 78 12.72 2.39 -9.14
N ASN A 79 12.41 3.68 -8.95
CA ASN A 79 13.32 4.79 -9.30
C ASN A 79 13.62 5.82 -8.20
N PHE A 80 13.40 5.53 -6.92
CA PHE A 80 13.54 6.56 -5.87
C PHE A 80 14.90 7.30 -5.84
N TRP A 81 15.97 6.75 -6.43
CA TRP A 81 17.31 7.39 -6.46
C TRP A 81 17.99 7.50 -7.84
N GLN A 82 17.28 7.39 -8.98
CA GLN A 82 17.97 7.61 -10.26
C GLN A 82 18.25 9.11 -10.48
N PRO A 83 19.50 9.53 -10.79
CA PRO A 83 19.85 10.93 -11.03
C PRO A 83 19.35 11.50 -12.37
N ILE A 84 18.70 10.69 -13.21
CA ILE A 84 18.49 11.03 -14.62
C ILE A 84 17.02 11.43 -14.86
N ASN A 85 16.78 12.74 -14.90
CA ASN A 85 15.54 13.43 -15.28
C ASN A 85 14.33 13.28 -14.34
N HIS A 86 14.34 14.09 -13.26
CA HIS A 86 13.31 14.12 -12.20
C HIS A 86 11.96 14.73 -12.58
N SER A 87 11.85 15.47 -13.68
CA SER A 87 10.61 16.17 -14.06
C SER A 87 9.49 15.25 -14.58
N ALA A 88 9.79 13.99 -14.91
CA ALA A 88 8.80 13.02 -15.39
C ALA A 88 8.43 11.93 -14.36
N ILE A 89 9.15 11.83 -13.23
CA ILE A 89 9.17 10.63 -12.36
C ILE A 89 8.73 10.93 -10.92
N MET A 90 8.41 12.18 -10.57
CA MET A 90 8.04 12.55 -9.20
C MET A 90 6.57 12.97 -9.05
N PRO A 91 5.59 12.10 -9.37
CA PRO A 91 4.17 12.40 -9.12
C PRO A 91 3.86 12.47 -7.62
N PHE A 92 4.76 11.99 -6.76
CA PHE A 92 4.66 11.98 -5.31
C PHE A 92 5.49 13.10 -4.67
N VAL A 93 5.37 14.32 -5.17
CA VAL A 93 6.02 15.50 -4.57
C VAL A 93 4.97 16.55 -4.26
N ALA A 94 5.01 17.06 -3.02
CA ALA A 94 4.19 18.16 -2.54
C ALA A 94 5.10 19.23 -1.93
N ASN A 95 4.97 20.48 -2.37
CA ASN A 95 5.76 21.61 -1.86
C ASN A 95 7.29 21.34 -1.88
N GLY A 96 7.80 20.70 -2.92
CA GLY A 96 9.21 20.35 -3.07
C GLY A 96 9.69 19.21 -2.18
N THR A 97 8.79 18.55 -1.43
CA THR A 97 9.10 17.40 -0.58
C THR A 97 8.54 16.12 -1.18
N ILE A 98 9.35 15.06 -1.20
CA ILE A 98 8.91 13.73 -1.63
C ILE A 98 7.95 13.17 -0.58
N ILE A 99 6.78 12.73 -1.01
CA ILE A 99 5.83 11.97 -0.20
C ILE A 99 6.39 10.55 -0.12
N PRO A 100 6.73 10.03 1.08
CA PRO A 100 7.24 8.67 1.25
C PRO A 100 6.19 7.61 0.90
N PHE A 101 6.62 6.39 0.55
CA PHE A 101 5.73 5.30 0.13
C PHE A 101 4.64 4.95 1.17
N SER A 102 4.98 5.07 2.46
CA SER A 102 4.06 4.86 3.59
C SER A 102 2.97 5.95 3.72
N ARG A 103 3.04 7.00 2.91
CA ARG A 103 2.04 8.09 2.85
C ARG A 103 1.25 8.07 1.54
N ILE A 104 1.32 6.97 0.80
CA ILE A 104 0.41 6.69 -0.31
C ILE A 104 -0.88 6.10 0.28
N VAL A 105 -2.01 6.71 -0.05
CA VAL A 105 -3.33 6.31 0.41
C VAL A 105 -4.05 5.56 -0.71
N THR A 106 -4.29 4.27 -0.50
CA THR A 106 -4.81 3.33 -1.51
C THR A 106 -6.31 3.05 -1.41
N THR A 107 -7.02 3.79 -0.57
CA THR A 107 -8.41 3.44 -0.16
C THR A 107 -9.43 3.53 -1.29
N LEU A 108 -9.09 4.19 -2.41
CA LEU A 108 -9.93 4.25 -3.61
C LEU A 108 -9.60 3.17 -4.65
N MET A 109 -8.57 2.36 -4.42
CA MET A 109 -8.17 1.31 -5.36
C MET A 109 -9.02 0.06 -5.12
N THR A 110 -9.68 -0.44 -6.17
CA THR A 110 -10.38 -1.73 -6.13
C THR A 110 -9.62 -2.81 -6.90
N ASP A 111 -8.78 -2.40 -7.86
CA ASP A 111 -7.92 -3.27 -8.65
C ASP A 111 -6.43 -2.94 -8.44
N MET A 112 -5.70 -3.89 -7.86
CA MET A 112 -4.25 -3.87 -7.69
C MET A 112 -3.54 -4.92 -8.55
N SER A 113 -4.22 -5.43 -9.58
CA SER A 113 -3.63 -6.39 -10.52
C SER A 113 -2.32 -5.87 -11.09
N HIS A 114 -1.34 -6.78 -11.16
CA HIS A 114 0.00 -6.53 -11.70
C HIS A 114 0.78 -5.35 -11.09
N LEU A 115 0.34 -4.75 -9.98
CA LEU A 115 0.92 -3.52 -9.44
C LEU A 115 2.45 -3.61 -9.29
N PHE A 116 2.92 -4.74 -8.77
CA PHE A 116 4.34 -5.10 -8.65
C PHE A 116 4.70 -6.37 -9.45
N GLY A 117 3.87 -6.72 -10.44
CA GLY A 117 4.11 -7.87 -11.30
C GLY A 117 5.35 -7.65 -12.15
N THR A 118 6.29 -8.59 -12.11
CA THR A 118 7.64 -8.51 -12.70
C THR A 118 8.50 -7.37 -12.15
N PHE A 119 8.16 -6.87 -10.95
CA PHE A 119 8.98 -5.89 -10.26
C PHE A 119 10.35 -6.49 -9.95
N SER A 120 11.40 -5.76 -10.34
CA SER A 120 12.79 -6.08 -10.05
C SER A 120 13.41 -4.81 -9.51
N THR A 121 13.83 -4.81 -8.25
CA THR A 121 14.69 -3.74 -7.77
C THR A 121 15.95 -3.78 -8.63
N ASN A 122 16.37 -2.64 -9.17
CA ASN A 122 17.68 -2.55 -9.76
C ASN A 122 18.68 -2.80 -8.63
N SER A 123 19.48 -3.87 -8.73
CA SER A 123 20.47 -4.38 -7.76
C SER A 123 21.57 -3.37 -7.34
N LEU A 124 21.43 -2.07 -7.64
CA LEU A 124 22.40 -1.02 -7.36
C LEU A 124 22.05 -0.16 -6.15
N PHE A 125 20.84 -0.27 -5.58
CA PHE A 125 20.42 0.56 -4.44
C PHE A 125 19.70 -0.27 -3.38
N THR A 126 20.48 -0.97 -2.56
CA THR A 126 20.02 -1.59 -1.32
C THR A 126 19.75 -0.49 -0.28
N THR A 127 18.59 0.14 -0.33
CA THR A 127 18.01 0.76 0.88
C THR A 127 16.79 -0.06 1.24
N GLN A 128 17.04 -1.16 1.95
CA GLN A 128 16.07 -2.15 2.41
C GLN A 128 14.97 -1.54 3.31
N ASP A 129 15.17 -0.34 3.85
CA ASP A 129 14.43 0.11 5.03
C ASP A 129 13.18 0.98 4.76
N THR A 130 12.85 1.38 3.52
CA THR A 130 11.72 2.31 3.28
C THR A 130 10.60 1.83 2.35
N TYR A 131 10.80 0.79 1.53
CA TYR A 131 9.77 0.31 0.56
C TYR A 131 9.22 -1.08 0.87
N ASP A 132 9.91 -1.83 1.72
CA ASP A 132 9.47 -3.16 2.14
C ASP A 132 8.42 -3.10 3.26
N ASP A 133 7.93 -1.92 3.65
CA ASP A 133 6.83 -1.79 4.59
C ASP A 133 5.60 -1.18 3.93
N LEU A 134 4.62 -2.04 3.62
CA LEU A 134 3.32 -1.66 3.08
C LEU A 134 2.22 -1.78 4.14
N SER A 135 2.58 -1.90 5.41
CA SER A 135 1.62 -2.11 6.50
C SER A 135 0.64 -0.95 6.68
N THR A 136 0.99 0.23 6.17
CA THR A 136 0.19 1.46 6.21
C THR A 136 -0.84 1.57 5.09
N TRP A 137 -0.83 0.64 4.12
CA TRP A 137 -1.78 0.64 3.01
C TRP A 137 -3.10 0.02 3.43
N ASP A 138 -4.19 0.72 3.18
CA ASP A 138 -5.53 0.16 3.30
C ASP A 138 -5.92 -0.52 1.98
N VAL A 139 -6.03 -1.84 2.02
CA VAL A 139 -6.46 -2.66 0.88
C VAL A 139 -7.86 -3.23 1.09
N SER A 140 -8.61 -2.77 2.08
CA SER A 140 -9.94 -3.31 2.43
C SER A 140 -10.98 -3.10 1.33
N ASN A 141 -10.79 -2.17 0.39
CA ASN A 141 -11.66 -2.00 -0.78
C ASN A 141 -11.20 -2.78 -2.03
N VAL A 142 -10.06 -3.47 -1.97
CA VAL A 142 -9.49 -4.18 -3.11
C VAL A 142 -10.25 -5.49 -3.35
N THR A 143 -10.68 -5.70 -4.59
CA THR A 143 -11.35 -6.92 -5.04
C THR A 143 -10.46 -7.75 -5.98
N ASN A 144 -9.46 -7.14 -6.62
CA ASN A 144 -8.58 -7.81 -7.58
C ASN A 144 -7.10 -7.60 -7.22
N MET A 145 -6.39 -8.70 -6.94
CA MET A 145 -4.95 -8.76 -6.69
C MET A 145 -4.23 -9.71 -7.68
N TYR A 146 -4.83 -9.93 -8.86
CA TYR A 146 -4.28 -10.78 -9.91
C TYR A 146 -2.81 -10.48 -10.21
N MET A 147 -1.95 -11.48 -10.01
CA MET A 147 -0.51 -11.39 -10.27
C MET A 147 0.20 -10.17 -9.66
N MET A 148 -0.32 -9.62 -8.54
CA MET A 148 0.18 -8.38 -7.93
C MET A 148 1.68 -8.44 -7.59
N PHE A 149 2.19 -9.57 -7.10
CA PHE A 149 3.61 -9.79 -6.76
C PHE A 149 4.24 -10.93 -7.56
N ARG A 150 3.72 -11.20 -8.76
CA ARG A 150 4.24 -12.25 -9.62
C ARG A 150 5.67 -11.92 -10.07
N ARG A 151 6.57 -12.92 -10.07
CA ARG A 151 7.95 -12.83 -10.58
C ARG A 151 8.81 -11.75 -9.88
N THR A 152 8.59 -11.50 -8.60
CA THR A 152 9.40 -10.53 -7.82
C THR A 152 10.73 -11.09 -7.30
N GLN A 153 11.07 -12.33 -7.65
CA GLN A 153 12.26 -13.03 -7.18
C GLN A 153 13.61 -12.39 -7.53
N TYR A 154 13.68 -11.57 -8.57
CA TYR A 154 14.94 -10.93 -9.01
C TYR A 154 15.28 -9.67 -8.21
N GLY A 155 14.30 -9.06 -7.56
CA GLY A 155 14.46 -7.80 -6.84
C GLY A 155 14.55 -7.92 -5.31
N GLY A 156 14.48 -9.13 -4.74
CA GLY A 156 14.43 -9.30 -3.28
C GLY A 156 13.19 -8.68 -2.62
N PHE A 157 12.19 -8.24 -3.38
CA PHE A 157 11.04 -7.50 -2.86
C PHE A 157 10.18 -8.39 -1.96
N ASN A 158 10.16 -8.05 -0.67
CA ASN A 158 9.54 -8.86 0.38
C ASN A 158 8.74 -7.97 1.36
N PRO A 159 7.66 -7.33 0.87
CA PRO A 159 6.94 -6.31 1.60
C PRO A 159 6.25 -6.87 2.85
N ASN A 160 6.16 -6.08 3.92
CA ASN A 160 5.37 -6.37 5.09
C ASN A 160 3.89 -6.06 4.81
N ILE A 161 3.12 -7.13 4.60
CA ILE A 161 1.69 -7.09 4.27
C ILE A 161 0.87 -7.99 5.21
N VAL A 162 1.48 -8.47 6.30
CA VAL A 162 0.86 -9.46 7.21
C VAL A 162 -0.47 -8.95 7.78
N ASN A 163 -0.59 -7.64 7.97
CA ASN A 163 -1.76 -7.00 8.57
C ASN A 163 -2.82 -6.53 7.55
N TRP A 164 -2.66 -6.83 6.27
CA TRP A 164 -3.65 -6.44 5.27
C TRP A 164 -5.01 -7.13 5.48
N ASP A 165 -6.08 -6.33 5.46
CA ASP A 165 -7.44 -6.84 5.37
C ASP A 165 -7.78 -7.16 3.91
N VAL A 166 -7.66 -8.43 3.55
CA VAL A 166 -7.96 -8.95 2.21
C VAL A 166 -9.35 -9.59 2.11
N SER A 167 -10.23 -9.35 3.09
CA SER A 167 -11.54 -10.02 3.18
C SER A 167 -12.46 -9.75 1.98
N ASN A 168 -12.27 -8.64 1.26
CA ASN A 168 -13.04 -8.28 0.07
C ASN A 168 -12.43 -8.75 -1.25
N VAL A 169 -11.23 -9.38 -1.23
CA VAL A 169 -10.57 -9.83 -2.45
C VAL A 169 -11.29 -11.04 -3.05
N ILE A 170 -11.48 -11.01 -4.37
CA ILE A 170 -12.13 -12.04 -5.17
C ILE A 170 -11.09 -12.82 -5.99
N ASP A 171 -10.10 -12.13 -6.57
CA ASP A 171 -9.05 -12.74 -7.40
C ASP A 171 -7.65 -12.52 -6.82
N MET A 172 -6.96 -13.61 -6.52
CA MET A 172 -5.56 -13.70 -6.09
C MET A 172 -4.74 -14.62 -7.02
N THR A 173 -5.22 -14.89 -8.23
CA THR A 173 -4.56 -15.80 -9.17
C THR A 173 -3.11 -15.36 -9.42
N GLY A 174 -2.18 -16.27 -9.18
CA GLY A 174 -0.74 -16.04 -9.35
C GLY A 174 -0.14 -14.92 -8.49
N MET A 175 -0.81 -14.48 -7.41
CA MET A 175 -0.39 -13.32 -6.61
C MET A 175 1.09 -13.36 -6.20
N PHE A 176 1.58 -14.51 -5.73
CA PHE A 176 2.98 -14.74 -5.35
C PHE A 176 3.69 -15.77 -6.24
N GLN A 177 3.19 -16.03 -7.46
CA GLN A 177 3.87 -16.94 -8.38
C GLN A 177 5.31 -16.44 -8.63
N SER A 178 6.32 -17.28 -8.43
CA SER A 178 7.73 -16.91 -8.64
C SER A 178 8.16 -15.69 -7.79
N SER A 179 7.70 -15.64 -6.53
CA SER A 179 8.03 -14.59 -5.56
C SER A 179 8.94 -15.12 -4.45
N VAL A 180 9.86 -14.25 -3.98
CA VAL A 180 10.72 -14.48 -2.80
C VAL A 180 10.02 -14.18 -1.47
N PHE A 181 8.78 -13.69 -1.51
CA PHE A 181 7.98 -13.41 -0.33
C PHE A 181 7.92 -14.63 0.59
N ASN A 182 8.14 -14.43 1.90
CA ASN A 182 8.27 -15.52 2.87
C ASN A 182 7.63 -15.21 4.23
N ARG A 183 6.79 -14.19 4.32
CA ARG A 183 6.13 -13.80 5.58
C ARG A 183 4.87 -14.63 5.82
N ASN A 184 4.53 -14.84 7.08
CA ASN A 184 3.35 -15.61 7.45
C ASN A 184 2.07 -14.79 7.24
N ILE A 185 1.23 -15.23 6.30
CA ILE A 185 -0.07 -14.64 5.95
C ILE A 185 -1.21 -15.63 6.21
N SER A 186 -0.99 -16.66 7.03
CA SER A 186 -1.99 -17.68 7.36
C SER A 186 -3.23 -17.13 8.07
N GLN A 187 -3.13 -15.94 8.66
CA GLN A 187 -4.23 -15.26 9.35
C GLN A 187 -5.14 -14.43 8.44
N TRP A 188 -4.81 -14.30 7.14
CA TRP A 188 -5.67 -13.59 6.21
C TRP A 188 -7.03 -14.27 6.04
N THR A 189 -8.09 -13.48 6.13
CA THR A 189 -9.46 -13.93 5.85
C THR A 189 -9.70 -13.91 4.35
N VAL A 190 -9.83 -15.08 3.72
CA VAL A 190 -9.93 -15.24 2.26
C VAL A 190 -11.25 -15.90 1.82
N THR A 191 -12.31 -15.68 2.60
CA THR A 191 -13.64 -16.30 2.40
C THR A 191 -14.20 -15.98 1.02
N ASN A 192 -14.02 -14.75 0.53
CA ASN A 192 -14.56 -14.26 -0.74
C ASN A 192 -13.72 -14.61 -1.98
N VAL A 193 -12.49 -15.11 -1.81
CA VAL A 193 -11.58 -15.38 -2.93
C VAL A 193 -12.08 -16.58 -3.76
N THR A 194 -12.48 -16.38 -5.01
CA THR A 194 -12.95 -17.47 -5.88
C THR A 194 -11.91 -17.88 -6.91
N ALA A 195 -10.94 -17.02 -7.21
CA ALA A 195 -9.84 -17.30 -8.14
C ALA A 195 -8.49 -17.17 -7.42
N TYR A 196 -7.76 -18.29 -7.32
CA TYR A 196 -6.47 -18.35 -6.60
C TYR A 196 -5.53 -19.42 -7.18
N SER A 197 -5.71 -19.76 -8.46
CA SER A 197 -4.80 -20.71 -9.12
C SER A 197 -3.37 -20.15 -9.12
N TYR A 198 -2.39 -21.03 -8.98
CA TYR A 198 -0.97 -20.66 -8.93
C TYR A 198 -0.58 -19.63 -7.84
N PHE A 199 -1.40 -19.43 -6.80
CA PHE A 199 -1.20 -18.41 -5.76
C PHE A 199 0.25 -18.30 -5.27
N THR A 200 0.91 -19.43 -5.00
CA THR A 200 2.32 -19.51 -4.57
C THR A 200 3.20 -20.36 -5.49
N SER A 201 2.81 -20.57 -6.76
CA SER A 201 3.53 -21.49 -7.64
C SER A 201 4.98 -21.05 -7.82
N MET A 202 5.95 -21.95 -7.59
CA MET A 202 7.38 -21.63 -7.64
C MET A 202 7.81 -20.51 -6.65
N SER A 203 7.09 -20.35 -5.53
CA SER A 203 7.46 -19.45 -4.42
C SER A 203 8.19 -20.20 -3.29
N SER A 204 8.88 -19.46 -2.43
CA SER A 204 9.48 -19.95 -1.17
C SER A 204 8.50 -20.03 0.01
N LEU A 205 7.23 -19.58 -0.14
CA LEU A 205 6.23 -19.61 0.92
C LEU A 205 5.90 -21.03 1.41
N PRO A 206 6.07 -21.34 2.70
CA PRO A 206 5.60 -22.61 3.27
C PRO A 206 4.06 -22.73 3.23
N LYS A 207 3.53 -23.95 3.02
CA LYS A 207 2.07 -24.19 3.06
C LYS A 207 1.43 -23.78 4.39
N THR A 208 2.15 -23.89 5.51
CA THR A 208 1.66 -23.47 6.83
C THR A 208 1.55 -21.95 6.99
N SER A 209 2.26 -21.19 6.15
CA SER A 209 2.30 -19.73 6.16
C SER A 209 1.24 -19.08 5.27
N ILE A 210 0.39 -19.86 4.60
CA ILE A 210 -0.71 -19.36 3.75
C ILE A 210 -2.09 -19.72 4.33
N PRO A 211 -3.15 -18.99 3.98
CA PRO A 211 -4.52 -19.30 4.40
C PRO A 211 -4.92 -20.73 4.03
N GLU A 212 -5.70 -21.38 4.90
CA GLU A 212 -6.08 -22.78 4.78
C GLU A 212 -6.69 -23.12 3.41
N LYS A 213 -7.59 -22.27 2.92
CA LYS A 213 -8.26 -22.37 1.61
C LYS A 213 -7.30 -22.57 0.42
N PHE A 214 -6.06 -22.07 0.52
CA PHE A 214 -5.09 -22.12 -0.58
C PHE A 214 -4.13 -23.31 -0.49
N ARG A 215 -4.12 -24.05 0.63
CA ARG A 215 -3.15 -25.13 0.89
C ARG A 215 -3.36 -26.37 0.02
N ASP A 216 -4.60 -26.59 -0.38
CA ASP A 216 -5.04 -27.79 -1.10
C ASP A 216 -4.81 -27.70 -2.62
N THR A 217 -4.45 -26.52 -3.13
CA THR A 217 -4.31 -26.23 -4.58
C THR A 217 -3.02 -26.74 -5.24
N TYR A 218 -2.35 -27.72 -4.63
CA TYR A 218 -1.22 -28.43 -5.25
C TYR A 218 -1.51 -29.94 -5.26
N GLY A 219 -2.32 -30.35 -6.23
CA GLY A 219 -2.44 -31.72 -6.73
C GLY A 219 -1.84 -31.81 -8.12
#